data_AF-A0A1V6G6I4-F1
#
_entry.id   AF-A0A1V6G6I4-F1
#
_cell.length_a   1.000
_cell.length_b   1.000
_cell.length_c   1.000
_cell.angle_alpha   90.00
_cell.angle_beta   90.00
_cell.angle_gamma   90.00
#
_symmetry.space_group_name_H-M   'P 1'
#
loop_
_entity.id
_entity.type
_entity.pdbx_description
1 polymer ?
#
loop_
_entity_poly.entity_id
_entity_poly.type
_entity_poly.pdbx_seq_one_letter_code
_entity_poly.pdbx_strand_id
1 'polypeptide(L)'
;MRQVAPDDVTREVAEDRERFRCELPDDEHARSVRVGLGLRKILDEGNFKALSVNFQAFTTCERPADTMPFLEISKAMSRGVGYGGEGDVLTASLVGALARTFGAVTFTEIFCADWAGDSLFLSHMGEINPAVAGEKPRVISKPFFLGGACDPAVLTCAARPGPAVFVNLAPGPDDSFTLIVAPVEVLAEGDGLDPAMRDAIRIWVRPRGGVVPFLEAYSRAGGTHHSALVLGEHLESIRAFGRMIGLQTQEI
;
A
#
# COMPACT_ATOMS: atom_id res chain seq x y z
N MET A 1 -8.45 16.70 12.38
CA MET A 1 -9.57 15.90 12.96
C MET A 1 -10.67 16.77 13.57
N ARG A 2 -10.41 17.55 14.63
CA ARG A 2 -11.44 18.39 15.30
C ARG A 2 -12.10 19.47 14.43
N GLN A 3 -11.43 19.87 13.35
CA GLN A 3 -11.89 20.91 12.44
C GLN A 3 -12.63 20.36 11.20
N VAL A 4 -12.84 19.04 11.12
CA VAL A 4 -13.57 18.43 10.00
C VAL A 4 -15.07 18.65 10.23
N ALA A 5 -15.76 19.27 9.26
CA ALA A 5 -17.19 19.53 9.37
C ALA A 5 -17.98 18.23 9.24
N PRO A 6 -19.11 18.05 9.97
CA PRO A 6 -19.97 16.88 9.82
C PRO A 6 -20.43 16.63 8.38
N ASP A 7 -20.77 17.68 7.65
CA ASP A 7 -21.21 17.58 6.25
C ASP A 7 -20.12 17.04 5.31
N ASP A 8 -18.84 17.34 5.59
CA ASP A 8 -17.72 16.78 4.82
C ASP A 8 -17.60 15.27 5.05
N VAL A 9 -17.83 14.81 6.28
CA VAL A 9 -17.85 13.38 6.60
C VAL A 9 -19.00 12.69 5.88
N THR A 10 -20.21 13.25 5.92
CA THR A 10 -21.37 12.69 5.23
C THR A 10 -21.16 12.59 3.73
N ARG A 11 -20.59 13.64 3.11
CA ARG A 11 -20.27 13.65 1.67
C ARG A 11 -19.23 12.60 1.32
N GLU A 12 -18.13 12.54 2.05
CA GLU A 12 -17.05 11.57 1.79
C GLU A 12 -17.51 10.12 2.01
N VAL A 13 -18.37 9.85 3.01
CA VAL A 13 -19.00 8.53 3.21
C VAL A 13 -19.87 8.14 2.00
N ALA A 14 -20.64 9.09 1.46
CA ALA A 14 -21.45 8.83 0.26
C ALA A 14 -20.56 8.51 -0.96
N GLU A 15 -19.50 9.29 -1.17
CA GLU A 15 -18.51 9.05 -2.24
C GLU A 15 -17.82 7.68 -2.08
N ASP A 16 -17.46 7.29 -0.85
CA ASP A 16 -16.89 5.98 -0.56
C ASP A 16 -17.87 4.84 -0.92
N ARG A 17 -19.17 5.00 -0.66
CA ARG A 17 -20.21 4.00 -1.01
C ARG A 17 -20.44 3.89 -2.52
N GLU A 18 -20.23 4.95 -3.27
CA GLU A 18 -20.26 4.91 -4.74
C GLU A 18 -19.03 4.16 -5.28
N ARG A 19 -17.85 4.48 -4.75
CA ARG A 19 -16.56 3.98 -5.24
C ARG A 19 -16.23 2.55 -4.79
N PHE A 20 -16.64 2.17 -3.58
CA PHE A 20 -16.28 0.92 -2.95
C PHE A 20 -17.50 0.13 -2.50
N ARG A 21 -17.32 -1.16 -2.22
CA ARG A 21 -18.35 -1.98 -1.57
C ARG A 21 -18.17 -1.85 -0.05
N CYS A 22 -18.90 -0.93 0.57
CA CYS A 22 -18.81 -0.69 2.01
C CYS A 22 -19.65 -1.72 2.78
N GLU A 23 -18.98 -2.53 3.59
CA GLU A 23 -19.54 -3.64 4.39
C GLU A 23 -19.07 -3.50 5.84
N LEU A 24 -19.46 -2.39 6.47
CA LEU A 24 -19.07 -2.02 7.83
C LEU A 24 -20.16 -1.15 8.49
N PRO A 25 -20.19 -1.03 9.82
CA PRO A 25 -21.12 -0.14 10.51
C PRO A 25 -20.91 1.34 10.14
N ASP A 26 -22.01 2.08 10.05
CA ASP A 26 -22.03 3.49 9.62
C ASP A 26 -21.20 4.41 10.52
N ASP A 27 -21.20 4.16 11.83
CA ASP A 27 -20.45 4.93 12.82
C ASP A 27 -18.94 4.70 12.71
N GLU A 28 -18.52 3.46 12.42
CA GLU A 28 -17.12 3.10 12.20
C GLU A 28 -16.60 3.69 10.89
N HIS A 29 -17.40 3.63 9.82
CA HIS A 29 -17.08 4.28 8.55
C HIS A 29 -16.91 5.79 8.73
N ALA A 30 -17.89 6.45 9.37
CA ALA A 30 -17.85 7.90 9.61
C ALA A 30 -16.67 8.31 10.51
N ARG A 31 -16.31 7.49 11.52
CA ARG A 31 -15.13 7.72 12.37
C ARG A 31 -13.84 7.68 11.56
N SER A 32 -13.61 6.61 10.80
CA SER A 32 -12.41 6.49 9.95
C SER A 32 -12.35 7.56 8.87
N VAL A 33 -13.49 7.95 8.28
CA VAL A 33 -13.56 9.07 7.33
C VAL A 33 -13.19 10.40 8.00
N ARG A 34 -13.66 10.67 9.22
CA ARG A 34 -13.31 11.90 9.94
C ARG A 34 -11.81 11.99 10.22
N VAL A 35 -11.19 10.88 10.65
CA VAL A 35 -9.74 10.83 10.83
C VAL A 35 -9.03 10.97 9.49
N GLY A 36 -9.52 10.31 8.45
CA GLY A 36 -9.01 10.43 7.09
C GLY A 36 -9.00 11.86 6.56
N LEU A 37 -10.13 12.55 6.61
CA LEU A 37 -10.26 13.93 6.12
C LEU A 37 -9.33 14.90 6.86
N GLY A 38 -9.09 14.69 8.15
CA GLY A 38 -8.14 15.51 8.87
C GLY A 38 -6.68 15.19 8.52
N LEU A 39 -6.35 13.94 8.19
CA LEU A 39 -5.04 13.59 7.61
C LEU A 39 -4.88 14.24 6.24
N ARG A 40 -5.89 14.16 5.38
CA ARG A 40 -5.91 14.81 4.06
C ARG A 40 -5.65 16.31 4.17
N LYS A 41 -6.34 16.98 5.10
CA LYS A 41 -6.14 18.41 5.36
C LYS A 41 -4.68 18.73 5.75
N ILE A 42 -4.04 17.92 6.61
CA ILE A 42 -2.62 18.09 6.97
C ILE A 42 -1.72 17.95 5.74
N LEU A 43 -1.97 16.95 4.89
CA LEU A 43 -1.21 16.72 3.66
C LEU A 43 -1.35 17.91 2.69
N ASP A 44 -2.56 18.41 2.52
CA ASP A 44 -2.87 19.49 1.59
C ASP A 44 -2.29 20.83 2.06
N GLU A 45 -2.48 21.19 3.34
CA GLU A 45 -1.96 22.43 3.93
C GLU A 45 -0.43 22.47 3.96
N GLY A 46 0.20 21.33 4.22
CA GLY A 46 1.66 21.19 4.21
C GLY A 46 2.26 20.95 2.82
N ASN A 47 1.43 20.81 1.77
CA ASN A 47 1.85 20.40 0.43
C ASN A 47 2.69 19.11 0.41
N PHE A 48 2.47 18.21 1.36
CA PHE A 48 3.23 16.96 1.51
C PHE A 48 2.85 15.96 0.41
N LYS A 49 3.87 15.34 -0.22
CA LYS A 49 3.69 14.42 -1.36
C LYS A 49 3.91 12.95 -1.01
N ALA A 50 4.31 12.68 0.22
CA ALA A 50 4.43 11.35 0.79
C ALA A 50 4.16 11.44 2.29
N LEU A 51 3.74 10.33 2.89
CA LEU A 51 3.59 10.20 4.33
C LEU A 51 3.95 8.79 4.79
N SER A 52 4.24 8.68 6.08
CA SER A 52 4.28 7.42 6.79
C SER A 52 3.52 7.58 8.11
N VAL A 53 2.89 6.50 8.57
CA VAL A 53 2.16 6.49 9.84
C VAL A 53 2.63 5.29 10.63
N ASN A 54 3.08 5.53 11.86
CA ASN A 54 3.42 4.45 12.78
C ASN A 54 2.20 4.11 13.66
N PHE A 55 1.72 2.86 13.56
CA PHE A 55 0.52 2.43 14.27
C PHE A 55 0.66 2.49 15.81
N GLN A 56 1.88 2.50 16.36
CA GLN A 56 2.11 2.59 17.81
C GLN A 56 1.69 3.95 18.38
N ALA A 57 1.43 4.94 17.52
CA ALA A 57 0.86 6.21 17.94
C ALA A 57 -0.64 6.12 18.34
N PHE A 58 -1.33 5.04 17.95
CA PHE A 58 -2.76 4.83 18.17
C PHE A 58 -2.99 3.92 19.37
N THR A 59 -3.10 4.53 20.56
CA THR A 59 -3.18 3.79 21.84
C THR A 59 -4.49 3.99 22.60
N THR A 60 -5.42 4.81 22.08
CA THR A 60 -6.67 5.17 22.79
C THR A 60 -7.75 5.65 21.81
N CYS A 61 -9.02 5.33 22.11
CA CYS A 61 -10.21 5.86 21.45
C CYS A 61 -10.61 7.28 21.88
N GLU A 62 -9.94 7.88 22.88
CA GLU A 62 -10.38 9.14 23.50
C GLU A 62 -9.83 10.40 22.80
N ARG A 63 -8.96 10.22 21.80
CA ARG A 63 -8.33 11.32 21.07
C ARG A 63 -9.02 11.57 19.72
N PRO A 64 -8.89 12.76 19.12
CA PRO A 64 -9.46 13.02 17.81
C PRO A 64 -8.94 12.15 16.66
N ALA A 65 -7.73 11.59 16.80
CA ALA A 65 -7.18 10.56 15.92
C ALA A 65 -7.23 9.23 16.70
N ASP A 66 -8.44 8.67 16.78
CA ASP A 66 -8.80 7.50 17.59
C ASP A 66 -8.67 6.17 16.83
N THR A 67 -8.46 6.21 15.51
CA THR A 67 -8.33 5.03 14.65
C THR A 67 -7.25 5.24 13.59
N MET A 68 -6.60 4.15 13.16
CA MET A 68 -5.58 4.20 12.12
C MET A 68 -6.21 4.60 10.77
N PRO A 69 -5.70 5.61 10.06
CA PRO A 69 -6.34 6.15 8.86
C PRO A 69 -6.10 5.30 7.59
N PHE A 70 -6.19 3.97 7.67
CA PHE A 70 -5.91 3.03 6.57
C PHE A 70 -6.72 3.34 5.29
N LEU A 71 -8.03 3.60 5.43
CA LEU A 71 -8.89 3.96 4.30
C LEU A 71 -8.41 5.25 3.60
N GLU A 72 -8.01 6.27 4.35
CA GLU A 72 -7.50 7.50 3.74
C GLU A 72 -6.12 7.33 3.12
N ILE A 73 -5.22 6.57 3.76
CA ILE A 73 -3.90 6.26 3.21
C ILE A 73 -4.05 5.62 1.81
N SER A 74 -4.93 4.63 1.71
CA SER A 74 -5.28 3.98 0.45
C SER A 74 -5.85 4.96 -0.58
N LYS A 75 -6.80 5.84 -0.18
CA LYS A 75 -7.32 6.90 -1.05
C LYS A 75 -6.24 7.91 -1.46
N ALA A 76 -5.30 8.25 -0.58
CA ALA A 76 -4.21 9.18 -0.83
C ALA A 76 -3.23 8.62 -1.87
N MET A 77 -2.90 7.32 -1.80
CA MET A 77 -2.12 6.65 -2.84
C MET A 77 -2.78 6.75 -4.21
N SER A 78 -4.10 6.63 -4.30
CA SER A 78 -4.82 6.83 -5.58
C SER A 78 -4.74 8.24 -6.14
N ARG A 79 -4.44 9.24 -5.29
CA ARG A 79 -4.18 10.64 -5.68
C ARG A 79 -2.69 10.91 -5.93
N GLY A 80 -1.84 9.87 -5.93
CA GLY A 80 -0.41 9.98 -6.16
C GLY A 80 0.39 10.47 -4.95
N VAL A 81 -0.15 10.33 -3.73
CA VAL A 81 0.61 10.55 -2.49
C VAL A 81 1.35 9.27 -2.14
N GLY A 82 2.67 9.37 -1.92
CA GLY A 82 3.49 8.23 -1.52
C GLY A 82 3.16 7.73 -0.10
N TYR A 83 3.24 6.42 0.11
CA TYR A 83 3.05 5.82 1.43
C TYR A 83 4.09 4.74 1.71
N GLY A 84 4.50 4.66 2.98
CA GLY A 84 5.24 3.54 3.55
C GLY A 84 4.77 3.37 4.99
N GLY A 85 4.58 2.13 5.43
CA GLY A 85 4.11 1.85 6.79
C GLY A 85 5.17 2.12 7.87
N GLU A 86 4.74 2.15 9.14
CA GLU A 86 5.60 2.03 10.33
C GLU A 86 6.69 3.10 10.55
N GLY A 87 6.67 4.20 9.80
CA GLY A 87 7.71 5.23 9.82
C GLY A 87 8.68 5.15 8.62
N ASP A 88 8.43 4.27 7.65
CA ASP A 88 9.25 4.10 6.45
C ASP A 88 9.07 5.24 5.45
N VAL A 89 9.83 6.30 5.66
CA VAL A 89 9.89 7.47 4.77
C VAL A 89 10.61 7.20 3.45
N LEU A 90 11.47 6.17 3.38
CA LEU A 90 12.21 5.82 2.16
C LEU A 90 11.25 5.21 1.13
N THR A 91 10.49 4.20 1.56
CA THR A 91 9.47 3.58 0.71
C THR A 91 8.34 4.57 0.40
N ALA A 92 7.93 5.40 1.36
CA ALA A 92 6.95 6.45 1.07
C ALA A 92 7.41 7.40 -0.05
N SER A 93 8.66 7.82 -0.01
CA SER A 93 9.24 8.69 -1.04
C SER A 93 9.35 7.97 -2.40
N LEU A 94 9.77 6.71 -2.40
CA LEU A 94 9.83 5.87 -3.60
C LEU A 94 8.45 5.69 -4.25
N VAL A 95 7.45 5.27 -3.47
CA VAL A 95 6.07 5.07 -3.95
C VAL A 95 5.52 6.38 -4.52
N GLY A 96 5.75 7.51 -3.83
CA GLY A 96 5.33 8.83 -4.29
C GLY A 96 5.98 9.23 -5.61
N ALA A 97 7.29 9.02 -5.76
CA ALA A 97 8.02 9.33 -6.99
C ALA A 97 7.52 8.49 -8.18
N LEU A 98 7.31 7.19 -7.97
CA LEU A 98 6.81 6.29 -9.01
C LEU A 98 5.35 6.59 -9.38
N ALA A 99 4.49 6.87 -8.40
CA ALA A 99 3.07 7.14 -8.61
C ALA A 99 2.81 8.37 -9.50
N ARG A 100 3.72 9.35 -9.49
CA ARG A 100 3.65 10.54 -10.37
C ARG A 100 3.72 10.21 -11.86
N THR A 101 4.33 9.09 -12.21
CA THR A 101 4.56 8.69 -13.60
C THR A 101 3.63 7.57 -14.02
N PHE A 102 3.46 6.54 -13.18
CA PHE A 102 2.83 5.27 -13.61
C PHE A 102 1.37 5.11 -13.15
N GLY A 103 0.89 5.91 -12.19
CA GLY A 103 -0.49 5.90 -11.69
C GLY A 103 -0.89 4.65 -10.88
N ALA A 104 -0.75 3.44 -11.45
CA ALA A 104 -1.06 2.16 -10.81
C ALA A 104 0.11 1.64 -9.95
N VAL A 105 0.50 2.42 -8.95
CA VAL A 105 1.58 2.12 -8.00
C VAL A 105 1.00 1.92 -6.60
N THR A 106 1.36 0.85 -5.92
CA THR A 106 0.97 0.62 -4.52
C THR A 106 2.18 0.34 -3.64
N PHE A 107 2.12 0.79 -2.40
CA PHE A 107 2.93 0.22 -1.32
C PHE A 107 2.55 -1.24 -1.09
N THR A 108 3.52 -2.08 -0.72
CA THR A 108 3.31 -3.50 -0.43
C THR A 108 4.45 -4.09 0.40
N GLU A 109 4.20 -5.25 1.00
CA GLU A 109 5.20 -6.08 1.68
C GLU A 109 5.09 -7.55 1.23
N ILE A 110 6.20 -8.28 1.17
CA ILE A 110 6.19 -9.75 0.98
C ILE A 110 5.79 -10.39 2.32
N PHE A 111 4.57 -10.92 2.41
CA PHE A 111 4.05 -11.54 3.63
C PHE A 111 4.48 -13.01 3.76
N CYS A 112 4.37 -13.78 2.69
CA CYS A 112 4.81 -15.17 2.69
C CYS A 112 5.12 -15.68 1.28
N ALA A 113 5.93 -16.75 1.22
CA ALA A 113 6.17 -17.49 -0.02
C ALA A 113 5.24 -18.70 -0.11
N ASP A 114 4.61 -18.87 -1.27
CA ASP A 114 3.97 -20.11 -1.67
C ASP A 114 4.98 -20.93 -2.50
N TRP A 115 5.67 -21.83 -1.80
CA TRP A 115 6.68 -22.69 -2.39
C TRP A 115 6.11 -23.71 -3.38
N ALA A 116 4.84 -24.11 -3.22
CA ALA A 116 4.23 -25.11 -4.09
C ALA A 116 3.72 -24.47 -5.39
N GLY A 117 3.16 -23.27 -5.33
CA GLY A 117 2.70 -22.51 -6.50
C GLY A 117 3.77 -21.62 -7.16
N ASP A 118 4.99 -21.60 -6.60
CA ASP A 118 6.11 -20.76 -7.02
C ASP A 118 5.67 -19.29 -7.16
N SER A 119 5.11 -18.77 -6.07
CA SER A 119 4.64 -17.37 -5.98
C SER A 119 4.90 -16.74 -4.61
N LEU A 120 4.83 -15.42 -4.55
CA LEU A 120 4.90 -14.63 -3.32
C LEU A 120 3.55 -13.99 -3.07
N PHE A 121 3.08 -14.07 -1.83
CA PHE A 121 1.93 -13.33 -1.36
C PHE A 121 2.37 -11.98 -0.84
N LEU A 122 1.91 -10.92 -1.50
CA LEU A 122 2.09 -9.55 -1.04
C LEU A 122 0.82 -9.01 -0.41
N SER A 123 0.98 -8.33 0.72
CA SER A 123 -0.12 -7.73 1.47
C SER A 123 0.39 -6.61 2.36
N HIS A 124 -0.54 -6.00 3.11
CA HIS A 124 -0.26 -5.19 4.28
C HIS A 124 -1.52 -5.12 5.16
N MET A 125 -1.45 -4.37 6.25
CA MET A 125 -2.48 -4.33 7.30
C MET A 125 -3.83 -3.78 6.81
N GLY A 126 -3.80 -2.75 5.96
CA GLY A 126 -5.00 -2.13 5.36
C GLY A 126 -4.74 -1.13 4.24
N GLU A 127 -3.49 -1.02 3.78
CA GLU A 127 -3.02 -0.02 2.82
C GLU A 127 -2.79 -0.63 1.43
N ILE A 128 -3.67 -0.29 0.50
CA ILE A 128 -3.51 -0.62 -0.91
C ILE A 128 -4.01 0.54 -1.76
N ASN A 129 -3.32 0.86 -2.85
CA ASN A 129 -3.85 1.82 -3.81
C ASN A 129 -5.03 1.18 -4.57
N PRO A 130 -6.28 1.69 -4.46
CA PRO A 130 -7.41 1.10 -5.17
C PRO A 130 -7.27 1.13 -6.71
N ALA A 131 -6.35 1.94 -7.27
CA ALA A 131 -6.05 1.94 -8.70
C ALA A 131 -5.41 0.62 -9.20
N VAL A 132 -4.83 -0.19 -8.29
CA VAL A 132 -4.27 -1.51 -8.63
C VAL A 132 -5.30 -2.64 -8.56
N ALA A 133 -6.51 -2.37 -8.06
CA ALA A 133 -7.52 -3.40 -7.85
C ALA A 133 -8.01 -4.02 -9.17
N GLY A 134 -8.22 -5.34 -9.17
CA GLY A 134 -8.85 -6.09 -10.27
C GLY A 134 -10.38 -6.14 -10.18
N GLU A 135 -10.93 -5.74 -9.03
CA GLU A 135 -12.35 -5.77 -8.70
C GLU A 135 -12.74 -4.48 -7.96
N LYS A 136 -14.05 -4.25 -7.73
CA LYS A 136 -14.50 -3.15 -6.88
C LYS A 136 -14.05 -3.43 -5.44
N PRO A 137 -13.13 -2.65 -4.85
CA PRO A 137 -12.62 -2.93 -3.52
C PRO A 137 -13.72 -2.93 -2.46
N ARG A 138 -13.55 -3.76 -1.43
CA ARG A 138 -14.40 -3.78 -0.25
C ARG A 138 -13.83 -2.84 0.81
N VAL A 139 -14.70 -2.17 1.55
CA VAL A 139 -14.34 -1.45 2.77
C VAL A 139 -14.98 -2.19 3.92
N ILE A 140 -14.16 -2.74 4.81
CA ILE A 140 -14.62 -3.46 5.99
C ILE A 140 -14.02 -2.83 7.24
N SER A 141 -14.62 -3.10 8.40
CA SER A 141 -13.98 -2.82 9.68
C SER A 141 -13.15 -4.01 10.13
N LYS A 142 -11.99 -3.76 10.74
CA LYS A 142 -11.15 -4.79 11.33
C LYS A 142 -10.87 -4.47 12.80
N PRO A 143 -10.89 -5.48 13.69
CA PRO A 143 -10.38 -5.32 15.05
C PRO A 143 -8.95 -4.76 15.03
N PHE A 144 -8.70 -3.67 15.76
CA PHE A 144 -7.36 -3.11 15.84
C PHE A 144 -6.43 -4.08 16.61
N PHE A 145 -5.43 -4.61 15.92
CA PHE A 145 -4.60 -5.73 16.39
C PHE A 145 -3.79 -5.45 17.68
N LEU A 146 -3.46 -4.19 17.99
CA LEU A 146 -2.83 -3.82 19.26
C LEU A 146 -3.81 -3.53 20.39
N GLY A 147 -5.11 -3.42 20.08
CA GLY A 147 -6.11 -2.87 20.99
C GLY A 147 -5.89 -1.40 21.33
N GLY A 148 -6.73 -0.85 22.20
CA GLY A 148 -6.63 0.52 22.71
C GLY A 148 -7.18 1.59 21.77
N ALA A 149 -6.89 1.54 20.48
CA ALA A 149 -7.52 2.37 19.46
C ALA A 149 -8.79 1.73 18.89
N CYS A 150 -9.63 2.55 18.26
CA CYS A 150 -10.90 2.14 17.70
C CYS A 150 -10.69 1.44 16.36
N ASP A 151 -11.54 0.46 16.07
CA ASP A 151 -11.44 -0.37 14.87
C ASP A 151 -11.46 0.49 13.59
N PRO A 152 -10.45 0.35 12.71
CA PRO A 152 -10.37 1.11 11.47
C PRO A 152 -11.15 0.47 10.33
N ALA A 153 -11.70 1.34 9.47
CA ALA A 153 -12.07 0.97 8.12
C ALA A 153 -10.83 0.72 7.27
N VAL A 154 -10.77 -0.44 6.59
CA VAL A 154 -9.69 -0.84 5.70
C VAL A 154 -10.22 -1.20 4.32
N LEU A 155 -9.40 -0.97 3.29
CA LEU A 155 -9.69 -1.44 1.94
C LEU A 155 -9.16 -2.86 1.76
N THR A 156 -9.94 -3.73 1.14
CA THR A 156 -9.55 -5.10 0.79
C THR A 156 -9.92 -5.38 -0.67
N CYS A 157 -9.00 -5.98 -1.41
CA CYS A 157 -9.21 -6.38 -2.80
C CYS A 157 -8.08 -7.31 -3.26
N ALA A 158 -8.34 -8.01 -4.36
CA ALA A 158 -7.28 -8.57 -5.19
C ALA A 158 -6.72 -7.52 -6.16
N ALA A 159 -5.40 -7.53 -6.38
CA ALA A 159 -4.80 -6.75 -7.46
C ALA A 159 -5.16 -7.33 -8.84
N ARG A 160 -5.18 -6.46 -9.85
CA ARG A 160 -5.43 -6.85 -11.24
C ARG A 160 -4.27 -7.73 -11.75
N PRO A 161 -4.56 -8.90 -12.36
CA PRO A 161 -3.53 -9.75 -12.95
C PRO A 161 -2.81 -9.09 -14.12
N GLY A 162 -1.58 -9.52 -14.37
CA GLY A 162 -0.76 -9.07 -15.51
C GLY A 162 0.66 -8.70 -15.13
N PRO A 163 1.45 -8.15 -16.08
CA PRO A 163 2.83 -7.77 -15.83
C PRO A 163 2.92 -6.65 -14.79
N ALA A 164 3.96 -6.68 -13.98
CA ALA A 164 4.28 -5.65 -13.01
C ALA A 164 5.80 -5.59 -12.77
N VAL A 165 6.23 -4.55 -12.05
CA VAL A 165 7.59 -4.42 -11.56
C VAL A 165 7.55 -4.24 -10.05
N PHE A 166 8.22 -5.14 -9.33
CA PHE A 166 8.48 -5.01 -7.91
C PHE A 166 9.73 -4.14 -7.72
N VAL A 167 9.62 -3.08 -6.94
CA VAL A 167 10.66 -2.07 -6.79
C VAL A 167 10.95 -1.84 -5.32
N ASN A 168 12.22 -1.95 -4.94
CA ASN A 168 12.70 -1.72 -3.58
C ASN A 168 13.84 -0.69 -3.59
N LEU A 169 13.89 0.16 -2.56
CA LEU A 169 15.02 1.07 -2.33
C LEU A 169 15.79 0.57 -1.11
N ALA A 170 16.88 -0.15 -1.37
CA ALA A 170 17.71 -0.75 -0.34
C ALA A 170 18.77 0.25 0.15
N PRO A 171 18.81 0.60 1.44
CA PRO A 171 19.90 1.40 2.00
C PRO A 171 21.18 0.56 2.09
N GLY A 172 22.31 1.17 1.75
CA GLY A 172 23.63 0.59 1.82
C GLY A 172 24.57 1.37 2.75
N PRO A 173 25.86 0.98 2.83
CA PRO A 173 26.88 1.74 3.54
C PRO A 173 27.05 3.16 2.99
N ASP A 174 27.62 4.06 3.79
CA ASP A 174 28.04 5.41 3.36
C ASP A 174 26.94 6.23 2.66
N ASP A 175 25.71 6.16 3.20
CA ASP A 175 24.51 6.82 2.67
C ASP A 175 24.21 6.50 1.19
N SER A 176 24.63 5.31 0.74
CA SER A 176 24.30 4.79 -0.58
C SER A 176 22.92 4.14 -0.61
N PHE A 177 22.31 4.10 -1.79
CA PHE A 177 21.04 3.42 -2.01
C PHE A 177 21.10 2.62 -3.32
N THR A 178 20.55 1.41 -3.28
CA THR A 178 20.35 0.56 -4.46
C THR A 178 18.87 0.47 -4.78
N LEU A 179 18.50 0.86 -6.00
CA LEU A 179 17.19 0.63 -6.57
C LEU A 179 17.14 -0.80 -7.12
N ILE A 180 16.51 -1.71 -6.40
CA ILE A 180 16.27 -3.08 -6.86
C ILE A 180 14.99 -3.07 -7.69
N VAL A 181 15.06 -3.62 -8.90
CA VAL A 181 13.92 -3.75 -9.81
C VAL A 181 13.77 -5.20 -10.24
N ALA A 182 12.58 -5.76 -10.10
CA ALA A 182 12.31 -7.14 -10.50
C ALA A 182 11.04 -7.22 -11.34
N PRO A 183 11.10 -7.69 -12.59
CA PRO A 183 9.90 -7.98 -13.35
C PRO A 183 9.16 -9.17 -12.71
N VAL A 184 7.86 -8.97 -12.44
CA VAL A 184 6.99 -9.98 -11.85
C VAL A 184 5.68 -10.07 -12.64
N GLU A 185 4.97 -11.18 -12.51
CA GLU A 185 3.61 -11.34 -12.99
C GLU A 185 2.66 -11.38 -11.81
N VAL A 186 1.67 -10.48 -11.76
CA VAL A 186 0.54 -10.58 -10.84
C VAL A 186 -0.39 -11.68 -11.34
N LEU A 187 -0.60 -12.70 -10.51
CA LEU A 187 -1.39 -13.88 -10.84
C LEU A 187 -2.87 -13.63 -10.58
N ALA A 188 -3.72 -14.28 -11.37
CA ALA A 188 -5.14 -14.38 -11.05
C ALA A 188 -5.34 -15.21 -9.78
N GLU A 189 -6.34 -14.86 -8.98
CA GLU A 189 -6.73 -15.68 -7.83
C GLU A 189 -7.30 -17.02 -8.30
N GLY A 190 -6.84 -18.11 -7.70
CA GLY A 190 -7.36 -19.45 -7.99
C GLY A 190 -8.71 -19.73 -7.32
N ASP A 191 -9.43 -20.71 -7.84
CA ASP A 191 -10.76 -21.12 -7.35
C ASP A 191 -10.78 -21.66 -5.90
N GLY A 192 -9.61 -21.99 -5.35
CA GLY A 192 -9.43 -22.54 -3.99
C GLY A 192 -9.17 -21.51 -2.90
N LEU A 193 -9.36 -20.21 -3.15
CA LEU A 193 -9.10 -19.17 -2.16
C LEU A 193 -10.00 -19.34 -0.93
N ASP A 194 -9.38 -19.44 0.25
CA ASP A 194 -10.10 -19.48 1.51
C ASP A 194 -11.00 -18.24 1.65
N PRO A 195 -12.30 -18.39 1.97
CA PRO A 195 -13.21 -17.26 2.13
C PRO A 195 -12.70 -16.17 3.09
N ALA A 196 -11.93 -16.53 4.12
CA ALA A 196 -11.35 -15.59 5.08
C ALA A 196 -10.34 -14.63 4.42
N MET A 197 -9.69 -15.04 3.33
CA MET A 197 -8.75 -14.19 2.60
C MET A 197 -9.46 -13.00 1.93
N ARG A 198 -10.79 -13.05 1.72
CA ARG A 198 -11.55 -11.92 1.15
C ARG A 198 -11.43 -10.64 1.97
N ASP A 199 -11.12 -10.78 3.26
CA ASP A 199 -10.93 -9.68 4.19
C ASP A 199 -9.47 -9.19 4.23
N ALA A 200 -8.58 -9.73 3.40
CA ALA A 200 -7.19 -9.28 3.25
C ALA A 200 -6.97 -8.51 1.94
N ILE A 201 -5.91 -7.71 1.90
CA ILE A 201 -5.32 -7.26 0.63
C ILE A 201 -4.60 -8.47 0.03
N ARG A 202 -4.84 -8.76 -1.26
CA ARG A 202 -4.32 -9.97 -1.89
C ARG A 202 -3.60 -9.65 -3.19
N ILE A 203 -2.30 -9.92 -3.22
CA ILE A 203 -1.51 -9.79 -4.43
C ILE A 203 -0.59 -11.01 -4.52
N TRP A 204 -0.90 -11.93 -5.41
CA TRP A 204 -0.02 -13.06 -5.70
C TRP A 204 0.89 -12.66 -6.85
N VAL A 205 2.20 -12.74 -6.66
CA VAL A 205 3.17 -12.43 -7.71
C VAL A 205 4.11 -13.59 -7.99
N ARG A 206 4.44 -13.82 -9.25
CA ARG A 206 5.53 -14.71 -9.65
C ARG A 206 6.70 -13.88 -10.17
N PRO A 207 7.85 -13.91 -9.50
CA PRO A 207 9.07 -13.32 -10.03
C PRO A 207 9.54 -14.02 -11.30
N ARG A 208 10.13 -13.28 -12.22
CA ARG A 208 10.79 -13.88 -13.38
C ARG A 208 11.91 -14.82 -12.91
N GLY A 209 11.86 -16.08 -13.34
CA GLY A 209 12.84 -17.10 -12.93
C GLY A 209 12.46 -17.88 -11.66
N GLY A 210 11.36 -17.52 -10.99
CA GLY A 210 10.82 -18.24 -9.84
C GLY A 210 11.21 -17.64 -8.49
N VAL A 211 10.56 -18.11 -7.43
CA VAL A 211 10.63 -17.53 -6.08
C VAL A 211 12.00 -17.75 -5.44
N VAL A 212 12.58 -18.95 -5.56
CA VAL A 212 13.86 -19.29 -4.93
C VAL A 212 15.00 -18.38 -5.42
N PRO A 213 15.29 -18.28 -6.72
CA PRO A 213 16.37 -17.41 -7.20
C PRO A 213 16.07 -15.92 -6.93
N PHE A 214 14.81 -15.50 -6.98
CA PHE A 214 14.41 -14.14 -6.62
C PHE A 214 14.75 -13.83 -5.16
N LEU A 215 14.33 -14.66 -4.20
CA LEU A 215 14.56 -14.41 -2.78
C LEU A 215 16.06 -14.45 -2.44
N GLU A 216 16.84 -15.32 -3.09
CA GLU A 216 18.30 -15.32 -2.94
C GLU A 216 18.92 -14.01 -3.44
N ALA A 217 18.60 -13.60 -4.67
CA ALA A 217 19.14 -12.38 -5.27
C ALA A 217 18.70 -11.12 -4.49
N TYR A 218 17.43 -11.07 -4.07
CA TYR A 218 16.85 -9.99 -3.29
C TYR A 218 17.55 -9.84 -1.93
N SER A 219 17.77 -10.96 -1.24
CA SER A 219 18.47 -10.97 0.05
C SER A 219 19.93 -10.54 -0.10
N ARG A 220 20.63 -10.99 -1.15
CA ARG A 220 22.02 -10.58 -1.44
C ARG A 220 22.13 -9.10 -1.80
N ALA A 221 21.11 -8.54 -2.44
CA ALA A 221 21.05 -7.13 -2.79
C ALA A 221 20.67 -6.21 -1.60
N GLY A 222 20.33 -6.79 -0.44
CA GLY A 222 19.93 -6.03 0.76
C GLY A 222 18.50 -5.49 0.71
N GLY A 223 17.62 -6.11 -0.08
CA GLY A 223 16.23 -5.67 -0.20
C GLY A 223 15.50 -5.63 1.14
N THR A 224 14.77 -4.55 1.39
CA THR A 224 13.96 -4.38 2.62
C THR A 224 12.59 -5.07 2.48
N HIS A 225 11.81 -5.17 3.55
CA HIS A 225 10.50 -5.84 3.48
C HIS A 225 9.45 -4.96 2.76
N HIS A 226 9.49 -3.65 2.97
CA HIS A 226 8.63 -2.66 2.34
C HIS A 226 9.06 -2.32 0.91
N SER A 227 8.12 -2.33 -0.02
CA SER A 227 8.41 -2.11 -1.44
C SER A 227 7.25 -1.41 -2.16
N ALA A 228 7.51 -1.01 -3.40
CA ALA A 228 6.47 -0.57 -4.33
C ALA A 228 6.18 -1.67 -5.36
N LEU A 229 4.91 -1.87 -5.69
CA LEU A 229 4.50 -2.64 -6.84
C LEU A 229 3.93 -1.69 -7.90
N VAL A 230 4.51 -1.72 -9.09
CA VAL A 230 4.09 -0.91 -10.25
C VAL A 230 3.44 -1.84 -11.28
N LEU A 231 2.12 -1.75 -11.47
CA LEU A 231 1.44 -2.56 -12.48
C LEU A 231 1.76 -2.07 -13.90
N GLY A 232 1.96 -2.99 -14.83
CA GLY A 232 2.30 -2.74 -16.23
C GLY A 232 3.76 -3.05 -16.59
N GLU A 233 4.08 -2.96 -17.88
CA GLU A 233 5.41 -3.20 -18.43
C GLU A 233 6.29 -1.94 -18.32
N HIS A 234 6.76 -1.63 -17.11
CA HIS A 234 7.48 -0.38 -16.82
C HIS A 234 8.96 -0.55 -16.49
N LEU A 235 9.53 -1.75 -16.64
CA LEU A 235 10.90 -2.08 -16.21
C LEU A 235 11.94 -1.09 -16.75
N GLU A 236 11.96 -0.86 -18.07
CA GLU A 236 12.93 0.05 -18.68
C GLU A 236 12.76 1.51 -18.24
N SER A 237 11.53 1.93 -17.98
CA SER A 237 11.24 3.29 -17.49
C SER A 237 11.73 3.47 -16.05
N ILE A 238 11.54 2.46 -15.20
CA ILE A 238 12.01 2.50 -13.80
C ILE A 238 13.54 2.42 -13.75
N ARG A 239 14.17 1.62 -14.62
CA ARG A 239 15.63 1.61 -14.78
C ARG A 239 16.17 2.96 -15.26
N ALA A 240 15.48 3.62 -16.18
CA ALA A 240 15.83 4.96 -16.63
C ALA A 240 15.70 5.98 -15.49
N PHE A 241 14.63 5.91 -14.69
CA PHE A 241 14.46 6.72 -13.49
C PHE A 241 15.66 6.58 -12.54
N GLY A 242 16.02 5.35 -12.16
CA GLY A 242 17.16 5.11 -11.27
C GLY A 242 18.47 5.73 -11.79
N ARG A 243 18.76 5.57 -13.08
CA ARG A 243 19.93 6.22 -13.73
C ARG A 243 19.86 7.74 -13.70
N MET A 244 18.68 8.32 -13.97
CA MET A 244 18.49 9.78 -14.01
C MET A 244 18.75 10.44 -12.66
N ILE A 245 18.40 9.78 -11.56
CA ILE A 245 18.61 10.30 -10.20
C ILE A 245 19.91 9.81 -9.56
N GLY A 246 20.78 9.15 -10.33
CA GLY A 246 22.11 8.72 -9.87
C GLY A 246 22.11 7.54 -8.91
N LEU A 247 21.03 6.75 -8.85
CA LEU A 247 20.98 5.54 -8.02
C LEU A 247 21.60 4.35 -8.73
N GLN A 248 22.38 3.56 -7.97
CA GLN A 248 22.73 2.20 -8.40
C GLN A 248 21.42 1.45 -8.65
N THR A 249 21.23 0.90 -9.85
CA THR A 249 20.03 0.14 -10.18
C THR A 249 20.42 -1.30 -10.47
N GLN A 250 19.81 -2.24 -9.74
CA GLN A 250 20.05 -3.67 -9.88
C GLN A 250 18.76 -4.35 -10.31
N GLU A 251 18.80 -4.98 -11.49
CA GLU A 251 17.72 -5.86 -11.96
C GLU A 251 17.97 -7.27 -11.42
N ILE A 252 16.93 -7.88 -10.83
CA ILE A 252 16.96 -9.27 -10.34
C ILE A 252 15.78 -10.08 -10.88
#